data_AF-A0A146M8I2-F1
#
_entry.id   AF-A0A146M8I2-F1
#
_cell.length_a   1.000
_cell.length_b   1.000
_cell.length_c   1.000
_cell.angle_alpha   90.00
_cell.angle_beta   90.00
_cell.angle_gamma   90.00
#
_symmetry.space_group_name_H-M   'P 1'
#
loop_
_entity.id
_entity.type
_entity.pdbx_description
1 polymer ?
#
loop_
_entity_poly.entity_id
_entity_poly.type
_entity_poly.pdbx_seq_one_letter_code
_entity_poly.pdbx_strand_id
1 'polypeptide(L)'
;PDFVGSFDIGPHVFFFFRETAVEYINCGKSVYSRVARVCKRDTGGKNILSQNWATYLKARLNCSIPGEFPFYFNEIQGIYKVPGDDTRFYGTFTTSTTGLMGSAICEFDLEDIQRAFSGKFKEQATSSSAWLPVLSNKVPEPRPGQCVNDTATLPDTVLNFIRSHPLMDEAVSHRNEKPVFYKRDLLFTHLVVDILKYDVFGDKLEYIVYYAGTNEGRVYKIVQWYNDEGESRSILLDIFDVTPNEPIRVMEISKKHKSIYVASDERVRQIDLVMCNRRYDNCLRCVHDPYCGWDKDSNSCKPFAPGLVLPINYLFFFT
;
A
#
# COMPACT_ATOMS: atom_id res chain seq x y z
N PRO A 1 17.02 9.02 1.15
CA PRO A 1 15.77 8.24 0.98
C PRO A 1 14.65 8.99 1.68
N ASP A 2 13.43 8.93 1.15
CA ASP A 2 12.26 9.57 1.76
C ASP A 2 11.36 8.49 2.35
N PHE A 3 11.27 8.42 3.67
CA PHE A 3 10.46 7.43 4.39
C PHE A 3 8.99 7.86 4.44
N VAL A 4 8.10 6.89 4.23
CA VAL A 4 6.63 7.12 4.21
C VAL A 4 5.88 6.30 5.25
N GLY A 5 6.51 5.30 5.87
CA GLY A 5 5.91 4.56 6.98
C GLY A 5 6.78 3.41 7.49
N SER A 6 6.48 2.94 8.68
CA SER A 6 7.13 1.79 9.31
C SER A 6 6.13 0.98 10.14
N PHE A 7 6.26 -0.34 10.12
CA PHE A 7 5.32 -1.24 10.78
C PHE A 7 6.06 -2.35 11.53
N ASP A 8 5.65 -2.55 12.78
CA ASP A 8 6.03 -3.70 13.59
C ASP A 8 5.11 -4.88 13.23
N ILE A 9 5.67 -5.97 12.69
CA ILE A 9 4.92 -7.21 12.42
C ILE A 9 5.78 -8.43 12.75
N GLY A 10 5.31 -9.26 13.69
CA GLY A 10 5.97 -10.50 14.07
C GLY A 10 7.42 -10.28 14.54
N PRO A 11 8.42 -10.97 13.99
CA PRO A 11 9.83 -10.81 14.38
C PRO A 11 10.56 -9.65 13.66
N HIS A 12 9.87 -8.92 12.78
CA HIS A 12 10.48 -7.90 11.93
C HIS A 12 9.90 -6.50 12.18
N VAL A 13 10.67 -5.49 11.78
CA VAL A 13 10.17 -4.13 11.51
C VAL A 13 10.33 -3.87 10.02
N PHE A 14 9.25 -3.44 9.38
CA PHE A 14 9.22 -3.09 7.96
C PHE A 14 9.30 -1.57 7.80
N PHE A 15 10.04 -1.10 6.79
CA PHE A 15 10.18 0.31 6.44
C PHE A 15 9.83 0.51 4.98
N PHE A 16 8.98 1.50 4.70
CA PHE A 16 8.57 1.86 3.35
C PHE A 16 9.12 3.24 3.00
N PHE A 17 9.78 3.35 1.85
CA PHE A 17 10.45 4.56 1.42
C PHE A 17 10.67 4.58 -0.08
N ARG A 18 11.07 5.73 -0.62
CA ARG A 18 11.61 5.86 -1.98
C ARG A 18 13.06 6.34 -1.96
N GLU A 19 13.83 5.88 -2.93
CA GLU A 19 15.26 6.24 -3.08
C GLU A 19 15.67 6.23 -4.55
N THR A 20 16.82 6.82 -4.85
CA THR A 20 17.44 6.69 -6.18
C THR A 20 17.76 5.22 -6.48
N ALA A 21 17.32 4.74 -7.64
CA ALA A 21 17.49 3.36 -8.09
C ALA A 21 18.90 3.14 -8.65
N VAL A 22 19.82 2.70 -7.79
CA VAL A 22 21.21 2.40 -8.18
C VAL A 22 21.30 1.31 -9.25
N GLU A 23 20.35 0.37 -9.25
CA GLU A 23 20.25 -0.70 -10.24
C GLU A 23 19.83 -0.21 -11.63
N TYR A 24 19.35 1.02 -11.74
CA TYR A 24 18.90 1.63 -12.99
C TYR A 24 19.86 2.70 -13.52
N ILE A 25 20.92 3.06 -12.78
CA ILE A 25 21.83 4.17 -13.11
C ILE A 25 22.43 4.03 -14.53
N ASN A 26 22.77 2.82 -14.96
CA ASN A 26 23.32 2.56 -16.30
C ASN A 26 22.32 2.82 -17.43
N CYS A 27 21.02 2.86 -17.13
CA CYS A 27 19.93 3.14 -18.07
C CYS A 27 19.40 4.58 -17.92
N GLY A 28 19.67 5.25 -16.80
CA GLY A 28 19.24 6.61 -16.50
C GLY A 28 19.07 6.87 -15.01
N LYS A 29 18.62 8.07 -14.64
CA LYS A 29 18.26 8.39 -13.25
C LYS A 29 16.78 8.09 -13.03
N SER A 30 16.48 7.20 -12.08
CA SER A 30 15.12 6.91 -11.64
C SER A 30 15.06 6.83 -10.12
N VAL A 31 13.90 7.11 -9.56
CA VAL A 31 13.55 6.80 -8.17
C VAL A 31 12.78 5.49 -8.17
N TYR A 32 12.97 4.63 -7.17
CA TYR A 32 12.14 3.45 -6.93
C TYR A 32 11.66 3.40 -5.50
N SER A 33 10.45 2.86 -5.34
CA SER A 33 9.84 2.55 -4.05
C SER A 33 10.36 1.23 -3.51
N ARG A 34 10.58 1.20 -2.19
CA ARG A 34 11.18 0.09 -1.47
C ARG A 34 10.34 -0.29 -0.26
N VAL A 35 10.35 -1.57 0.03
CA VAL A 35 10.12 -2.09 1.37
C VAL A 35 11.43 -2.68 1.87
N ALA A 36 11.85 -2.30 3.07
CA ALA A 36 12.95 -2.92 3.78
C ALA A 36 12.44 -3.64 5.03
N ARG A 37 13.22 -4.61 5.51
CA ARG A 37 12.98 -5.27 6.79
C ARG A 37 14.27 -5.37 7.59
N VAL A 38 14.11 -5.39 8.92
CA VAL A 38 15.15 -5.76 9.89
C VAL A 38 14.55 -6.70 10.92
N CYS A 39 15.35 -7.61 11.48
CA CYS A 39 14.94 -8.42 12.62
C CYS A 39 15.00 -7.60 13.90
N LYS A 40 13.97 -7.71 14.75
CA LYS A 40 13.93 -6.99 16.03
C LYS A 40 15.03 -7.38 17.02
N ARG A 41 15.55 -8.60 16.89
CA ARG A 41 16.62 -9.15 17.73
C ARG A 41 18.03 -8.89 17.16
N ASP A 42 18.14 -8.08 16.11
CA ASP A 42 19.43 -7.74 15.52
C ASP A 42 20.25 -6.89 16.49
N THR A 43 21.39 -7.42 16.92
CA THR A 43 22.36 -6.80 17.83
C THR A 43 23.60 -6.31 17.07
N GLY A 44 23.59 -6.36 15.73
CA GLY A 44 24.77 -6.18 14.91
C GLY A 44 25.68 -7.42 14.87
N GLY A 45 26.79 -7.32 14.16
CA GLY A 45 27.82 -8.38 14.14
C GLY A 45 28.89 -8.18 15.22
N LYS A 46 29.72 -9.20 15.46
CA LYS A 46 30.74 -9.12 16.52
C LYS A 46 31.88 -8.15 16.20
N ASN A 47 32.47 -8.29 15.02
CA ASN A 47 33.57 -7.45 14.55
C ASN A 47 33.15 -6.63 13.34
N ILE A 48 32.57 -7.29 12.34
CA ILE A 48 31.98 -6.69 11.14
C ILE A 48 30.57 -6.24 11.48
N LEU A 49 30.18 -5.02 11.08
CA LEU A 49 28.84 -4.46 11.34
C LEU A 49 28.46 -4.38 12.84
N SER A 50 29.41 -4.12 13.74
CA SER A 50 29.13 -4.04 15.19
C SER A 50 28.22 -2.89 15.63
N GLN A 51 28.05 -1.89 14.76
CA GLN A 51 27.12 -0.77 14.96
C GLN A 51 26.11 -0.66 13.80
N ASN A 52 25.95 -1.72 13.01
CA ASN A 52 25.12 -1.74 11.81
C ASN A 52 24.20 -2.97 11.83
N TRP A 53 23.08 -2.88 11.13
CA TRP A 53 22.17 -4.01 10.97
C TRP A 53 22.86 -5.20 10.28
N ALA A 54 22.77 -6.38 10.91
CA ALA A 54 23.22 -7.65 10.35
C ALA A 54 22.11 -8.39 9.58
N THR A 55 20.88 -7.86 9.57
CA THR A 55 19.69 -8.48 8.95
C THR A 55 18.94 -7.59 7.96
N TYR A 56 19.48 -6.40 7.65
CA TYR A 56 18.83 -5.44 6.75
C TYR A 56 18.77 -5.95 5.31
N LEU A 57 17.55 -6.01 4.76
CA LEU A 57 17.28 -6.28 3.34
C LEU A 57 16.22 -5.31 2.83
N LYS A 58 16.26 -5.00 1.53
CA LYS A 58 15.25 -4.21 0.81
C LYS A 58 14.85 -4.84 -0.53
N ALA A 59 13.60 -4.68 -0.91
CA ALA A 59 13.05 -5.11 -2.20
C ALA A 59 12.33 -3.94 -2.89
N ARG A 60 12.27 -3.96 -4.22
CA ARG A 60 11.49 -2.98 -5.01
C ARG A 60 9.98 -3.26 -4.82
N LEU A 61 9.16 -2.23 -4.66
CA LEU A 61 7.71 -2.34 -4.77
C LEU A 61 7.29 -2.07 -6.22
N ASN A 62 6.51 -2.97 -6.81
CA ASN A 62 5.97 -2.81 -8.15
C ASN A 62 4.51 -2.38 -8.09
N CYS A 63 4.24 -1.10 -8.34
CA CYS A 63 2.90 -0.59 -8.63
C CYS A 63 2.85 -0.15 -10.10
N SER A 64 2.13 -0.89 -10.94
CA SER A 64 2.08 -0.64 -12.38
C SER A 64 0.77 -1.05 -13.01
N ILE A 65 0.40 -0.38 -14.12
CA ILE A 65 -0.69 -0.84 -14.98
C ILE A 65 -0.16 -1.97 -15.86
N PRO A 66 -0.82 -3.13 -15.89
CA PRO A 66 -0.38 -4.26 -16.71
C PRO A 66 -0.52 -3.96 -18.21
N GLY A 67 0.27 -4.65 -19.03
CA GLY A 67 0.30 -4.53 -20.48
C GLY A 67 1.60 -5.11 -21.03
N GLU A 68 1.75 -5.16 -22.36
CA GLU A 68 3.01 -5.57 -23.01
C GLU A 68 4.20 -4.72 -22.52
N PHE A 69 3.95 -3.42 -22.29
CA PHE A 69 4.86 -2.49 -21.65
C PHE A 69 4.18 -1.90 -20.41
N PRO A 70 4.47 -2.41 -19.21
CA PRO A 70 3.83 -1.94 -17.99
C PRO A 70 4.13 -0.47 -17.71
N PHE A 71 3.12 0.28 -17.26
CA PHE A 71 3.28 1.68 -16.86
C PHE A 71 3.48 1.77 -15.34
N TYR A 72 4.67 2.18 -14.89
CA TYR A 72 5.05 2.15 -13.47
C TYR A 72 4.81 3.48 -12.75
N PHE A 73 4.23 3.40 -11.54
CA PHE A 73 4.17 4.48 -10.56
C PHE A 73 5.29 4.26 -9.55
N ASN A 74 6.43 4.92 -9.79
CA ASN A 74 7.68 4.56 -9.13
C ASN A 74 7.86 5.18 -7.73
N GLU A 75 7.13 6.24 -7.39
CA GLU A 75 7.36 7.04 -6.19
C GLU A 75 6.23 6.92 -5.17
N ILE A 76 6.44 6.12 -4.13
CA ILE A 76 5.51 5.96 -3.01
C ILE A 76 5.42 7.27 -2.22
N GLN A 77 4.20 7.66 -1.85
CA GLN A 77 3.91 8.89 -1.12
C GLN A 77 3.35 8.62 0.28
N GLY A 78 2.57 7.56 0.43
CA GLY A 78 2.01 7.12 1.70
C GLY A 78 1.79 5.62 1.71
N ILE A 79 1.77 5.04 2.91
CA ILE A 79 1.50 3.62 3.15
C ILE A 79 0.62 3.49 4.38
N TYR A 80 -0.36 2.60 4.32
CA TYR A 80 -1.31 2.37 5.39
C TYR A 80 -1.46 0.87 5.64
N LYS A 81 -1.66 0.51 6.90
CA LYS A 81 -1.98 -0.85 7.33
C LYS A 81 -3.21 -0.77 8.22
N VAL A 82 -4.26 -1.50 7.88
CA VAL A 82 -5.50 -1.48 8.67
C VAL A 82 -5.20 -2.02 10.09
N PRO A 83 -5.66 -1.35 11.16
CA PRO A 83 -5.47 -1.83 12.52
C PRO A 83 -6.10 -3.23 12.70
N GLY A 84 -5.31 -4.17 13.24
CA GLY A 84 -5.72 -5.56 13.42
C GLY A 84 -5.59 -6.46 12.17
N ASP A 85 -5.22 -5.90 11.01
CA ASP A 85 -4.84 -6.64 9.82
C ASP A 85 -3.34 -6.48 9.59
N ASP A 86 -2.58 -7.55 9.80
CA ASP A 86 -1.13 -7.59 9.57
C ASP A 86 -0.77 -8.32 8.28
N THR A 87 -1.74 -8.53 7.39
CA THR A 87 -1.56 -9.29 6.15
C THR A 87 -1.43 -8.41 4.92
N ARG A 88 -1.87 -7.14 4.99
CA ARG A 88 -1.98 -6.25 3.82
C ARG A 88 -1.46 -4.85 4.09
N PHE A 89 -0.86 -4.26 3.06
CA PHE A 89 -0.48 -2.84 3.03
C PHE A 89 -1.11 -2.15 1.82
N TYR A 90 -1.49 -0.89 2.02
CA TYR A 90 -2.15 -0.05 1.03
C TYR A 90 -1.30 1.20 0.79
N GLY A 91 -0.83 1.41 -0.44
CA GLY A 91 0.10 2.50 -0.74
C GLY A 91 -0.37 3.40 -1.87
N THR A 92 -0.10 4.69 -1.74
CA THR A 92 -0.22 5.68 -2.81
C THR A 92 1.12 5.85 -3.53
N PHE A 93 1.09 5.85 -4.85
CA PHE A 93 2.26 5.99 -5.70
C PHE A 93 2.02 7.07 -6.73
N THR A 94 3.10 7.72 -7.14
CA THR A 94 3.13 8.78 -8.15
C THR A 94 4.14 8.45 -9.23
N THR A 95 3.96 9.03 -10.40
CA THR A 95 5.01 9.13 -11.43
C THR A 95 6.01 10.23 -11.07
N SER A 96 7.15 10.27 -11.77
CA SER A 96 8.09 11.39 -11.67
C SER A 96 7.42 12.70 -12.10
N THR A 97 7.72 13.77 -11.38
CA THR A 97 7.19 15.13 -11.63
C THR A 97 7.72 15.76 -12.92
N THR A 98 8.77 15.22 -13.53
CA THR A 98 9.38 15.75 -14.77
C THR A 98 8.76 15.19 -16.06
N GLY A 99 7.61 14.51 -15.97
CA GLY A 99 6.97 13.83 -17.11
C GLY A 99 5.46 13.77 -16.99
N LEU A 100 4.87 12.63 -17.38
CA LEU A 100 3.42 12.42 -17.27
C LEU A 100 3.02 12.30 -15.80
N MET A 101 2.33 13.31 -15.29
CA MET A 101 1.85 13.33 -13.91
C MET A 101 0.69 12.37 -13.73
N GLY A 102 0.76 11.55 -12.70
CA GLY A 102 -0.31 10.64 -12.35
C GLY A 102 -0.03 9.91 -11.04
N SER A 103 -1.09 9.38 -10.46
CA SER A 103 -1.02 8.59 -9.24
C SER A 103 -1.78 7.29 -9.35
N ALA A 104 -1.41 6.35 -8.49
CA ALA A 104 -2.08 5.09 -8.31
C ALA A 104 -2.18 4.71 -6.83
N ILE A 105 -3.13 3.84 -6.53
CA ILE A 105 -3.26 3.14 -5.25
C ILE A 105 -2.99 1.66 -5.53
N CYS A 106 -2.04 1.06 -4.82
CA CYS A 106 -1.70 -0.35 -4.93
C CYS A 106 -1.75 -1.03 -3.57
N GLU A 107 -2.09 -2.32 -3.60
CA GLU A 107 -2.12 -3.22 -2.45
C GLU A 107 -0.93 -4.17 -2.49
N PHE A 108 -0.38 -4.52 -1.33
CA PHE A 108 0.69 -5.50 -1.21
C PHE A 108 0.38 -6.47 -0.07
N ASP A 109 0.39 -7.76 -0.39
CA ASP A 109 0.25 -8.81 0.62
C ASP A 109 1.60 -9.04 1.32
N LEU A 110 1.57 -9.21 2.64
CA LEU A 110 2.78 -9.50 3.44
C LEU A 110 3.45 -10.80 2.96
N GLU A 111 2.67 -11.77 2.47
CA GLU A 111 3.20 -13.00 1.91
C GLU A 111 4.10 -12.74 0.70
N ASP A 112 3.68 -11.88 -0.23
CA ASP A 112 4.47 -11.52 -1.42
C ASP A 112 5.73 -10.76 -1.03
N ILE A 113 5.65 -9.89 -0.02
CA ILE A 113 6.82 -9.20 0.56
C ILE A 113 7.81 -10.23 1.12
N GLN A 114 7.33 -11.21 1.90
CA GLN A 114 8.16 -12.27 2.46
C GLN A 114 8.76 -13.18 1.38
N ARG A 115 8.01 -13.45 0.31
CA ARG A 115 8.46 -14.22 -0.85
C ARG A 115 9.64 -13.53 -1.53
N ALA A 116 9.55 -12.22 -1.77
CA ALA A 116 10.64 -11.45 -2.36
C ALA A 116 11.92 -11.50 -1.50
N PHE A 117 11.80 -11.39 -0.18
CA PHE A 117 12.96 -11.52 0.73
C PHE A 117 13.52 -12.96 0.82
N SER A 118 12.72 -13.95 0.45
CA SER A 118 13.14 -15.35 0.36
C SER A 118 13.70 -15.70 -1.03
N GLY A 119 13.56 -14.80 -2.01
CA GLY A 119 14.04 -14.94 -3.38
C GLY A 119 15.54 -14.73 -3.56
N LYS A 120 15.97 -14.42 -4.79
CA LYS A 120 17.39 -14.19 -5.09
C LYS A 120 17.83 -12.79 -4.68
N PHE A 121 19.10 -12.66 -4.29
CA PHE A 121 19.74 -11.36 -4.10
C PHE A 121 20.13 -10.76 -5.45
N LYS A 122 20.25 -9.44 -5.51
CA LYS A 122 20.75 -8.70 -6.68
C LYS A 122 22.21 -8.31 -6.45
N GLU A 123 23.09 -8.57 -7.41
CA GLU A 123 24.51 -8.24 -7.35
C GLU A 123 24.93 -7.40 -8.55
N GLN A 124 25.89 -6.50 -8.32
CA GLN A 124 26.67 -5.84 -9.36
C GLN A 124 28.14 -6.22 -9.19
N ALA A 125 28.66 -7.12 -10.03
CA ALA A 125 30.01 -7.68 -9.85
C ALA A 125 31.13 -6.62 -9.92
N THR A 126 30.96 -5.61 -10.78
CA THR A 126 31.82 -4.43 -10.87
C THR A 126 30.95 -3.19 -11.10
N SER A 127 31.48 -1.98 -10.88
CA SER A 127 30.75 -0.73 -11.11
C SER A 127 30.22 -0.58 -12.54
N SER A 128 30.86 -1.22 -13.53
CA SER A 128 30.46 -1.23 -14.94
C SER A 128 29.59 -2.43 -15.33
N SER A 129 29.45 -3.44 -14.48
CA SER A 129 28.67 -4.64 -14.79
C SER A 129 27.16 -4.39 -14.72
N ALA A 130 26.39 -5.20 -15.43
CA ALA A 130 24.95 -5.27 -15.26
C ALA A 130 24.59 -5.82 -13.88
N TRP A 131 23.43 -5.41 -13.37
CA TRP A 131 22.84 -5.98 -12.17
C TRP A 131 22.20 -7.32 -12.50
N LEU A 132 22.65 -8.39 -11.85
CA LEU A 132 22.21 -9.75 -12.11
C LEU A 132 21.78 -10.48 -10.83
N PRO A 133 20.93 -11.51 -10.94
CA PRO A 133 20.55 -12.33 -9.79
C PRO A 133 21.73 -13.17 -9.30
N VAL A 134 21.93 -13.21 -7.98
CA VAL A 134 22.92 -14.10 -7.34
C VAL A 134 22.44 -15.54 -7.43
N LEU A 135 23.33 -16.44 -7.85
CA LEU A 135 23.07 -17.88 -7.88
C LEU A 135 22.97 -18.43 -6.45
N SER A 136 22.02 -19.34 -6.20
CA SER A 136 21.74 -19.86 -4.86
C SER A 136 22.94 -20.53 -4.19
N ASN A 137 23.84 -21.15 -4.96
CA ASN A 137 25.05 -21.79 -4.44
C ASN A 137 26.14 -20.80 -3.95
N LYS A 138 25.99 -19.51 -4.24
CA LYS A 138 26.88 -18.45 -3.74
C LYS A 138 26.35 -17.79 -2.45
N VAL A 139 25.12 -18.11 -2.03
CA VAL A 139 24.53 -17.58 -0.81
C VAL A 139 25.07 -18.39 0.38
N PRO A 140 25.69 -17.74 1.39
CA PRO A 140 26.23 -18.44 2.55
C PRO A 140 25.11 -18.89 3.51
N GLU A 141 25.45 -19.84 4.40
CA GLU A 141 24.58 -20.28 5.48
C GLU A 141 25.11 -19.82 6.86
N PRO A 142 24.22 -19.45 7.81
CA PRO A 142 22.77 -19.33 7.68
C PRO A 142 22.38 -18.21 6.68
N ARG A 143 21.27 -18.41 5.96
CA ARG A 143 20.81 -17.47 4.93
C ARG A 143 20.77 -16.01 5.45
N PRO A 144 21.47 -15.07 4.78
CA PRO A 144 21.46 -13.65 5.13
C PRO A 144 20.04 -13.06 5.28
N GLY A 145 19.83 -12.29 6.35
CA GLY A 145 18.55 -11.63 6.62
C GLY A 145 17.47 -12.51 7.27
N GLN A 146 17.82 -13.72 7.71
CA GLN A 146 16.98 -14.51 8.63
C GLN A 146 17.22 -14.10 10.08
N CYS A 147 16.17 -14.15 10.91
CA CYS A 147 16.28 -13.82 12.32
C CYS A 147 16.89 -15.00 13.09
N VAL A 148 18.05 -14.76 13.69
CA VAL A 148 18.74 -15.69 14.59
C VAL A 148 18.63 -15.23 16.04
N ASN A 149 19.06 -16.05 16.99
CA ASN A 149 19.02 -15.70 18.41
C ASN A 149 20.02 -14.58 18.77
N ASP A 150 21.21 -14.60 18.17
CA ASP A 150 22.24 -13.58 18.38
C ASP A 150 23.02 -13.35 17.07
N THR A 151 22.87 -12.17 16.47
CA THR A 151 23.52 -11.82 15.20
C THR A 151 25.04 -11.65 15.35
N ALA A 152 25.55 -11.46 16.57
CA ALA A 152 26.99 -11.39 16.82
C ALA A 152 27.68 -12.75 16.59
N THR A 153 26.93 -13.85 16.58
CA THR A 153 27.45 -15.19 16.32
C THR A 153 27.52 -15.56 14.83
N LEU A 154 27.01 -14.68 13.95
CA LEU A 154 26.99 -14.95 12.51
C LEU A 154 28.42 -15.01 11.93
N PRO A 155 28.68 -15.93 10.98
CA PRO A 155 29.96 -15.99 10.29
C PRO A 155 30.26 -14.69 9.52
N ASP A 156 31.53 -14.30 9.46
CA ASP A 156 31.98 -13.13 8.70
C ASP A 156 31.61 -13.22 7.21
N THR A 157 31.48 -14.43 6.65
CA THR A 157 31.01 -14.65 5.28
C THR A 157 29.57 -14.17 5.07
N VAL A 158 28.67 -14.42 6.04
CA VAL A 158 27.27 -13.96 6.01
C VAL A 158 27.21 -12.44 6.19
N LEU A 159 27.97 -11.89 7.14
CA LEU A 159 28.01 -10.45 7.42
C LEU A 159 28.59 -9.65 6.24
N ASN A 160 29.64 -10.15 5.61
CA ASN A 160 30.19 -9.52 4.40
C ASN A 160 29.22 -9.63 3.22
N PHE A 161 28.55 -10.76 3.06
CA PHE A 161 27.57 -10.96 2.00
C PHE A 161 26.40 -9.98 2.12
N ILE A 162 25.76 -9.88 3.29
CA ILE A 162 24.58 -9.01 3.45
C ILE A 162 24.93 -7.53 3.28
N ARG A 163 26.15 -7.14 3.68
CA ARG A 163 26.66 -5.77 3.52
C ARG A 163 26.75 -5.37 2.05
N SER A 164 27.16 -6.27 1.16
CA SER A 164 27.25 -6.00 -0.29
C SER A 164 25.98 -6.34 -1.06
N HIS A 165 25.08 -7.16 -0.51
CA HIS A 165 23.85 -7.61 -1.16
C HIS A 165 22.56 -7.25 -0.39
N PRO A 166 22.33 -5.96 -0.05
CA PRO A 166 21.11 -5.58 0.67
C PRO A 166 19.85 -5.60 -0.21
N LEU A 167 19.98 -5.63 -1.55
CA LEU A 167 18.87 -5.53 -2.49
C LEU A 167 18.44 -6.90 -3.01
N MET A 168 17.15 -7.20 -2.93
CA MET A 168 16.54 -8.39 -3.55
C MET A 168 16.37 -8.19 -5.06
N ASP A 169 16.49 -9.27 -5.83
CA ASP A 169 16.36 -9.23 -7.28
C ASP A 169 14.90 -9.07 -7.73
N GLU A 170 14.00 -9.82 -7.08
CA GLU A 170 12.57 -9.77 -7.35
C GLU A 170 11.93 -8.53 -6.74
N ALA A 171 11.04 -7.89 -7.51
CA ALA A 171 10.16 -6.86 -7.00
C ALA A 171 8.93 -7.51 -6.35
N VAL A 172 8.42 -6.88 -5.29
CA VAL A 172 7.14 -7.25 -4.69
C VAL A 172 6.03 -6.80 -5.64
N SER A 173 5.33 -7.76 -6.23
CA SER A 173 4.14 -7.52 -7.04
C SER A 173 3.00 -6.97 -6.18
N HIS A 174 2.20 -6.09 -6.77
CA HIS A 174 0.97 -5.62 -6.15
C HIS A 174 -0.15 -6.64 -6.36
N ARG A 175 -1.10 -6.67 -5.42
CA ARG A 175 -2.25 -7.59 -5.43
C ARG A 175 -3.11 -7.39 -6.67
N ASN A 176 -3.70 -8.47 -7.19
CA ASN A 176 -4.60 -8.49 -8.35
C ASN A 176 -3.97 -8.07 -9.69
N GLU A 177 -2.63 -7.97 -9.79
CA GLU A 177 -1.88 -7.63 -11.02
C GLU A 177 -2.25 -6.29 -11.67
N LYS A 178 -3.01 -5.44 -10.97
CA LYS A 178 -3.34 -4.08 -11.41
C LYS A 178 -3.53 -3.14 -10.20
N PRO A 179 -3.33 -1.83 -10.35
CA PRO A 179 -3.60 -0.88 -9.28
C PRO A 179 -5.09 -0.87 -8.95
N VAL A 180 -5.42 -0.64 -7.67
CA VAL A 180 -6.80 -0.46 -7.21
C VAL A 180 -7.45 0.72 -7.91
N PHE A 181 -6.72 1.83 -8.03
CA PHE A 181 -7.20 3.03 -8.71
C PHE A 181 -6.00 3.77 -9.27
N TYR A 182 -6.15 4.42 -10.42
CA TYR A 182 -5.15 5.33 -10.95
C TYR A 182 -5.80 6.48 -11.68
N LYS A 183 -5.13 7.64 -11.71
CA LYS A 183 -5.61 8.83 -12.40
C LYS A 183 -4.44 9.70 -12.86
N ARG A 184 -4.58 10.26 -14.07
CA ARG A 184 -3.65 11.25 -14.64
C ARG A 184 -3.88 12.61 -14.01
N ASP A 185 -2.85 13.46 -14.04
CA ASP A 185 -2.90 14.85 -13.59
C ASP A 185 -3.40 15.00 -12.14
N LEU A 186 -3.04 14.02 -11.30
CA LEU A 186 -3.39 13.96 -9.90
C LEU A 186 -2.20 13.42 -9.12
N LEU A 187 -1.85 14.08 -8.01
CA LEU A 187 -0.82 13.64 -7.08
C LEU A 187 -1.45 13.25 -5.73
N PHE A 188 -1.53 11.95 -5.48
CA PHE A 188 -1.87 11.44 -4.16
C PHE A 188 -0.74 11.68 -3.17
N THR A 189 -1.12 11.85 -1.90
CA THR A 189 -0.21 12.06 -0.78
C THR A 189 -0.36 10.89 0.18
N HIS A 190 -1.20 11.02 1.19
CA HIS A 190 -1.48 10.01 2.20
C HIS A 190 -2.79 9.28 1.90
N LEU A 191 -2.97 8.11 2.50
CA LEU A 191 -4.24 7.40 2.46
C LEU A 191 -4.56 6.75 3.81
N VAL A 192 -5.84 6.53 4.03
CA VAL A 192 -6.37 5.63 5.06
C VAL A 192 -7.40 4.70 4.45
N VAL A 193 -7.54 3.52 5.04
CA VAL A 193 -8.42 2.47 4.50
C VAL A 193 -9.36 1.97 5.59
N ASP A 194 -10.62 1.73 5.21
CA ASP A 194 -11.58 0.99 6.01
C ASP A 194 -11.99 -0.30 5.30
N ILE A 195 -12.24 -1.34 6.08
CA ILE A 195 -12.74 -2.63 5.58
C ILE A 195 -14.10 -2.86 6.21
N LEU A 196 -15.12 -2.97 5.37
CA LEU A 196 -16.49 -3.19 5.75
C LEU A 196 -16.88 -4.63 5.41
N LYS A 197 -17.41 -5.34 6.39
CA LYS A 197 -17.88 -6.72 6.23
C LYS A 197 -19.35 -6.79 6.62
N TYR A 198 -20.19 -7.24 5.70
CA TYR A 198 -21.62 -7.42 5.91
C TYR A 198 -21.97 -8.89 5.78
N ASP A 199 -22.82 -9.38 6.67
CA ASP A 199 -23.48 -10.67 6.54
C ASP A 199 -24.92 -10.39 6.08
N VAL A 200 -25.21 -10.75 4.84
CA VAL A 200 -26.49 -10.47 4.18
C VAL A 200 -27.04 -11.80 3.70
N PHE A 201 -28.10 -12.28 4.35
CA PHE A 201 -28.75 -13.55 4.01
C PHE A 201 -27.79 -14.75 3.93
N GLY A 202 -26.70 -14.74 4.70
CA GLY A 202 -25.68 -15.80 4.70
C GLY A 202 -24.49 -15.54 3.77
N ASP A 203 -24.58 -14.53 2.90
CA ASP A 203 -23.48 -14.09 2.04
C ASP A 203 -22.62 -13.06 2.77
N LYS A 204 -21.31 -13.31 2.78
CA LYS A 204 -20.32 -12.40 3.37
C LYS A 204 -19.79 -11.45 2.31
N LEU A 205 -20.25 -10.21 2.37
CA LEU A 205 -19.79 -9.14 1.50
C LEU A 205 -18.64 -8.37 2.15
N GLU A 206 -17.54 -8.19 1.42
CA GLU A 206 -16.39 -7.40 1.85
C GLU A 206 -16.16 -6.23 0.89
N TYR A 207 -16.21 -5.01 1.43
CA TYR A 207 -15.89 -3.78 0.71
C TYR A 207 -14.67 -3.12 1.35
N ILE A 208 -13.72 -2.70 0.52
CA ILE A 208 -12.54 -1.95 0.95
C ILE A 208 -12.71 -0.51 0.48
N VAL A 209 -12.73 0.43 1.43
CA VAL A 209 -12.92 1.86 1.16
C VAL A 209 -11.62 2.60 1.40
N TYR A 210 -11.15 3.26 0.35
CA TYR A 210 -9.92 4.06 0.34
C TYR A 210 -10.28 5.53 0.41
N TYR A 211 -9.62 6.24 1.32
CA TYR A 211 -9.64 7.71 1.37
C TYR A 211 -8.23 8.20 1.06
N ALA A 212 -8.01 8.67 -0.16
CA ALA A 212 -6.70 9.13 -0.63
C ALA A 212 -6.66 10.65 -0.74
N GLY A 213 -5.79 11.28 0.04
CA GLY A 213 -5.57 12.73 0.03
C GLY A 213 -4.68 13.18 -1.12
N THR A 214 -4.82 14.44 -1.53
CA THR A 214 -4.05 15.03 -2.65
C THR A 214 -3.23 16.23 -2.21
N ASN A 215 -2.29 16.63 -3.08
CA ASN A 215 -1.52 17.86 -2.94
C ASN A 215 -2.36 19.14 -3.11
N GLU A 216 -3.62 19.04 -3.54
CA GLU A 216 -4.54 20.17 -3.71
C GLU A 216 -5.59 20.27 -2.58
N GLY A 217 -5.51 19.41 -1.58
CA GLY A 217 -6.44 19.45 -0.44
C GLY A 217 -7.74 18.68 -0.63
N ARG A 218 -7.78 17.76 -1.61
CA ARG A 218 -8.95 16.93 -1.90
C ARG A 218 -8.75 15.52 -1.36
N VAL A 219 -9.84 14.87 -0.94
CA VAL A 219 -9.87 13.46 -0.57
C VAL A 219 -10.72 12.69 -1.56
N TYR A 220 -10.11 11.73 -2.23
CA TYR A 220 -10.78 10.81 -3.15
C TYR A 220 -11.27 9.60 -2.35
N LYS A 221 -12.58 9.32 -2.42
CA LYS A 221 -13.20 8.14 -1.83
C LYS A 221 -13.38 7.08 -2.91
N ILE A 222 -12.61 6.00 -2.85
CA ILE A 222 -12.68 4.86 -3.78
C ILE A 222 -13.22 3.66 -3.02
N VAL A 223 -14.12 2.88 -3.61
CA VAL A 223 -14.50 1.56 -3.09
C VAL A 223 -13.99 0.47 -4.01
N GLN A 224 -13.57 -0.63 -3.42
CA GLN A 224 -13.19 -1.86 -4.08
C GLN A 224 -14.03 -3.01 -3.53
N TRP A 225 -14.38 -3.93 -4.41
CA TRP A 225 -15.06 -5.18 -4.08
C TRP A 225 -14.54 -6.29 -4.99
N TYR A 226 -14.89 -7.53 -4.65
CA TYR A 226 -14.64 -8.70 -5.47
C TYR A 226 -15.97 -9.17 -6.04
N ASN A 227 -16.04 -9.43 -7.36
CA ASN A 227 -17.23 -10.04 -7.96
C ASN A 227 -17.26 -11.55 -7.68
N ASP A 228 -18.32 -12.22 -8.12
CA ASP A 228 -18.52 -13.67 -7.89
C ASP A 228 -17.43 -14.54 -8.57
N GLU A 229 -16.75 -13.99 -9.57
CA GLU A 229 -15.62 -14.62 -10.28
C GLU A 229 -14.28 -14.42 -9.55
N GLY A 230 -14.27 -13.67 -8.44
CA GLY A 230 -13.05 -13.33 -7.69
C GLY A 230 -12.21 -12.22 -8.32
N GLU A 231 -12.74 -11.52 -9.34
CA GLU A 231 -12.08 -10.36 -9.93
C GLU A 231 -12.26 -9.12 -9.06
N SER A 232 -11.15 -8.42 -8.82
CA SER A 232 -11.19 -7.14 -8.14
C SER A 232 -11.75 -6.03 -9.06
N ARG A 233 -12.76 -5.32 -8.56
CA ARG A 233 -13.36 -4.14 -9.18
C ARG A 233 -13.25 -2.96 -8.23
N SER A 234 -13.14 -1.76 -8.77
CA SER A 234 -13.09 -0.54 -8.00
C SER A 234 -13.77 0.61 -8.73
N ILE A 235 -14.28 1.58 -7.96
CA ILE A 235 -14.93 2.78 -8.49
C ILE A 235 -14.66 3.98 -7.58
N LEU A 236 -14.46 5.14 -8.21
CA LEU A 236 -14.44 6.42 -7.51
C LEU A 236 -15.87 6.79 -7.11
N LEU A 237 -16.14 6.88 -5.81
CA LEU A 237 -17.45 7.21 -5.27
C LEU A 237 -17.66 8.70 -5.10
N ASP A 238 -16.68 9.40 -4.53
CA ASP A 238 -16.81 10.82 -4.21
C ASP A 238 -15.45 11.52 -4.12
N ILE A 239 -15.47 12.85 -4.19
CA ILE A 239 -14.31 13.72 -3.97
C ILE A 239 -14.71 14.80 -2.97
N PHE A 240 -14.03 14.82 -1.81
CA PHE A 240 -14.23 15.84 -0.79
C PHE A 240 -13.20 16.96 -0.98
N ASP A 241 -13.66 18.20 -1.00
CA ASP A 241 -12.78 19.37 -0.95
C ASP A 241 -12.62 19.78 0.53
N VAL A 242 -11.44 19.48 1.11
CA VAL A 242 -11.25 19.45 2.57
C VAL A 242 -10.39 20.61 3.05
N THR A 243 -9.25 20.80 2.38
CA THR A 243 -8.27 21.86 2.68
C THR A 243 -7.90 22.58 1.37
N PRO A 244 -8.80 23.37 0.78
CA PRO A 244 -8.61 23.90 -0.58
C PRO A 244 -7.27 24.62 -0.75
N ASN A 245 -6.50 24.24 -1.78
CA ASN A 245 -5.16 24.76 -2.10
C ASN A 245 -4.06 24.44 -1.05
N GLU A 246 -4.34 23.59 -0.08
CA GLU A 246 -3.37 23.14 0.91
C GLU A 246 -3.13 21.63 0.79
N PRO A 247 -1.89 21.17 0.57
CA PRO A 247 -1.58 19.75 0.50
C PRO A 247 -1.98 18.99 1.77
N ILE A 248 -2.56 17.81 1.59
CA ILE A 248 -2.84 16.90 2.71
C ILE A 248 -1.53 16.29 3.21
N ARG A 249 -1.21 16.54 4.47
CA ARG A 249 0.05 16.12 5.13
C ARG A 249 -0.09 14.86 5.95
N VAL A 250 -1.27 14.59 6.48
CA VAL A 250 -1.54 13.37 7.25
C VAL A 250 -3.03 13.08 7.25
N MET A 251 -3.37 11.80 7.31
CA MET A 251 -4.73 11.30 7.41
C MET A 251 -4.77 10.19 8.46
N GLU A 252 -5.83 10.16 9.26
CA GLU A 252 -6.07 9.06 10.20
C GLU A 252 -7.56 8.70 10.22
N ILE A 253 -7.87 7.44 10.51
CA ILE A 253 -9.26 6.94 10.56
C ILE A 253 -9.60 6.39 11.94
N SER A 254 -10.75 6.80 12.47
CA SER A 254 -11.26 6.25 13.73
C SER A 254 -12.57 5.52 13.49
N LYS A 255 -12.55 4.19 13.62
CA LYS A 255 -13.76 3.37 13.62
C LYS A 255 -14.66 3.67 14.82
N LYS A 256 -14.06 4.02 15.98
CA LYS A 256 -14.79 4.37 17.21
C LYS A 256 -15.63 5.64 17.03
N HIS A 257 -15.04 6.67 16.43
CA HIS A 257 -15.72 7.94 16.20
C HIS A 257 -16.45 8.00 14.85
N LYS A 258 -16.28 6.97 14.01
CA LYS A 258 -16.81 6.89 12.64
C LYS A 258 -16.43 8.11 11.80
N SER A 259 -15.16 8.52 11.88
CA SER A 259 -14.66 9.70 11.17
C SER A 259 -13.24 9.48 10.62
N ILE A 260 -12.93 10.15 9.51
CA ILE A 260 -11.56 10.42 9.09
C ILE A 260 -11.13 11.80 9.58
N TYR A 261 -9.86 11.91 9.95
CA TYR A 261 -9.19 13.14 10.30
C TYR A 261 -8.17 13.44 9.21
N VAL A 262 -8.22 14.65 8.66
CA VAL A 262 -7.38 15.08 7.54
C VAL A 262 -6.72 16.37 7.96
N ALA A 263 -5.39 16.44 7.87
CA ALA A 263 -4.65 17.65 8.23
C ALA A 263 -3.77 18.14 7.09
N SER A 264 -3.73 19.46 6.95
CA SER A 264 -2.75 20.20 6.17
C SER A 264 -1.74 20.89 7.11
N ASP A 265 -0.89 21.75 6.57
CA ASP A 265 0.02 22.58 7.37
C ASP A 265 -0.72 23.61 8.25
N GLU A 266 -1.96 23.97 7.91
CA GLU A 266 -2.70 25.06 8.57
C GLU A 266 -3.93 24.60 9.38
N ARG A 267 -4.53 23.46 9.03
CA ARG A 267 -5.82 23.06 9.62
C ARG A 267 -5.97 21.55 9.74
N VAL A 268 -6.82 21.15 10.68
CA VAL A 268 -7.32 19.77 10.84
C VAL A 268 -8.82 19.76 10.58
N ARG A 269 -9.29 18.82 9.78
CA ARG A 269 -10.71 18.60 9.47
C ARG A 269 -11.11 17.19 9.89
N GLN A 270 -12.28 17.09 10.52
CA GLN A 270 -12.95 15.83 10.79
C GLN A 270 -14.08 15.67 9.77
N ILE A 271 -14.17 14.49 9.15
CA ILE A 271 -15.20 14.14 8.19
C ILE A 271 -15.83 12.82 8.62
N ASP A 272 -17.16 12.79 8.71
CA ASP A 272 -17.88 11.57 9.06
C ASP A 272 -17.77 10.52 7.94
N LEU A 273 -17.56 9.25 8.31
CA LEU A 273 -17.55 8.14 7.36
C LEU A 273 -18.95 7.91 6.76
N VAL A 274 -19.99 8.12 7.57
CA VAL A 274 -21.38 7.81 7.24
C VAL A 274 -22.14 9.12 7.02
N MET A 275 -22.16 9.59 5.78
CA MET A 275 -22.85 10.84 5.40
C MET A 275 -24.17 10.62 4.64
N CYS A 276 -24.72 9.40 4.68
CA CYS A 276 -25.83 8.92 3.83
C CYS A 276 -26.93 9.95 3.57
N ASN A 277 -27.68 10.35 4.61
CA ASN A 277 -28.81 11.27 4.46
C ASN A 277 -28.40 12.71 4.11
N ARG A 278 -27.19 13.12 4.53
CA ARG A 278 -26.68 14.48 4.32
C ARG A 278 -26.08 14.68 2.93
N ARG A 279 -25.51 13.61 2.35
CA ARG A 279 -24.71 13.65 1.11
C ARG A 279 -25.48 13.11 -0.09
N TYR A 280 -26.40 12.17 0.12
CA TYR A 280 -27.13 11.50 -0.95
C TYR A 280 -28.64 11.68 -0.80
N ASP A 281 -29.23 12.39 -1.75
CA ASP A 281 -30.66 12.67 -1.88
C ASP A 281 -31.37 11.75 -2.88
N ASN A 282 -30.64 10.84 -3.51
CA ASN A 282 -31.15 9.94 -4.53
C ASN A 282 -30.65 8.51 -4.35
N CYS A 283 -31.48 7.56 -4.77
CA CYS A 283 -31.22 6.12 -4.67
C CYS A 283 -29.90 5.74 -5.34
N LEU A 284 -29.66 6.22 -6.57
CA LEU A 284 -28.50 5.84 -7.37
C LEU A 284 -27.18 6.09 -6.62
N ARG A 285 -26.98 7.30 -6.07
CA ARG A 285 -25.77 7.60 -5.30
C ARG A 285 -25.73 6.88 -3.96
N CYS A 286 -26.88 6.78 -3.30
CA CYS A 286 -26.98 6.15 -1.99
C CYS A 286 -26.53 4.69 -2.00
N VAL A 287 -26.99 3.92 -3.00
CA VAL A 287 -26.67 2.49 -3.09
C VAL A 287 -25.23 2.24 -3.52
N HIS A 288 -24.47 3.20 -4.06
CA HIS A 288 -23.07 2.96 -4.40
C HIS A 288 -22.12 3.09 -3.20
N ASP A 289 -22.54 3.78 -2.13
CA ASP A 289 -21.72 3.97 -0.94
C ASP A 289 -21.94 2.79 0.04
N PRO A 290 -20.91 1.98 0.36
CA PRO A 290 -21.07 0.81 1.22
C PRO A 290 -21.49 1.14 2.64
N TYR A 291 -21.32 2.38 3.11
CA TYR A 291 -21.83 2.80 4.41
C TYR A 291 -23.35 3.04 4.44
N CYS A 292 -23.99 3.05 3.27
CA CYS A 292 -25.35 3.55 3.07
C CYS A 292 -26.28 2.50 2.44
N GLY A 293 -27.58 2.72 2.62
CA GLY A 293 -28.64 1.95 1.96
C GLY A 293 -29.85 2.83 1.71
N TRP A 294 -30.55 2.57 0.61
CA TRP A 294 -31.76 3.32 0.25
C TRP A 294 -32.99 2.71 0.92
N ASP A 295 -33.75 3.53 1.63
CA ASP A 295 -35.06 3.17 2.18
C ASP A 295 -36.15 3.62 1.21
N LYS A 296 -36.85 2.65 0.61
CA LYS A 296 -37.92 2.89 -0.38
C LYS A 296 -39.15 3.54 0.26
N ASP A 297 -39.46 3.20 1.52
CA ASP A 297 -40.69 3.66 2.18
C ASP A 297 -40.58 5.13 2.57
N SER A 298 -39.41 5.52 3.06
CA SER A 298 -39.13 6.93 3.42
C SER A 298 -38.47 7.75 2.32
N ASN A 299 -38.22 7.14 1.14
CA ASN A 299 -37.54 7.75 -0.01
C ASN A 299 -36.28 8.54 0.40
N SER A 300 -35.46 7.93 1.27
CA SER A 300 -34.30 8.60 1.86
C SER A 300 -33.09 7.67 1.99
N CYS A 301 -31.89 8.26 1.99
CA CYS A 301 -30.65 7.52 2.16
C CYS A 301 -30.31 7.40 3.65
N LYS A 302 -30.11 6.18 4.15
CA LYS A 302 -29.84 5.90 5.56
C LYS A 302 -28.53 5.13 5.73
N PRO A 303 -27.90 5.17 6.93
CA PRO A 303 -26.84 4.23 7.26
C PRO A 303 -27.28 2.80 6.97
N PHE A 304 -26.39 2.00 6.38
CA PHE A 304 -26.75 0.65 5.97
C PHE A 304 -27.25 -0.19 7.16
N ALA A 305 -28.37 -0.89 6.94
CA ALA A 305 -28.98 -1.84 7.86
C ALA A 305 -29.64 -2.97 7.04
N PRO A 306 -29.70 -4.21 7.58
CA PRO A 306 -30.41 -5.31 6.93
C PRO A 306 -31.86 -4.90 6.59
N GLY A 307 -32.25 -5.10 5.33
CA GLY A 307 -33.56 -4.68 4.79
C GLY A 307 -33.53 -3.41 3.92
N LEU A 308 -32.43 -2.63 3.95
CA LEU A 308 -32.21 -1.55 2.99
C LEU A 308 -31.63 -2.08 1.67
N VAL A 309 -31.88 -1.36 0.57
CA VAL A 309 -31.29 -1.72 -0.73
C VAL A 309 -29.77 -1.54 -0.66
N LEU A 310 -29.04 -2.61 -0.97
CA LEU A 310 -27.59 -2.73 -0.89
C LEU A 310 -26.84 -2.23 -2.14
N PRO A 311 -25.54 -1.93 -2.01
CA PRO A 311 -24.65 -1.76 -3.13
C PRO A 311 -24.40 -3.02 -3.96
N ILE A 312 -24.32 -2.77 -5.26
CA ILE A 312 -23.31 -3.26 -6.22
C ILE A 312 -23.33 -4.76 -6.63
N ASN A 313 -24.05 -5.68 -5.98
CA ASN A 313 -24.23 -7.03 -6.57
C ASN A 313 -25.64 -7.66 -6.44
N TYR A 314 -26.59 -7.04 -5.74
CA TYR A 314 -27.94 -7.61 -5.56
C TYR A 314 -29.02 -6.92 -6.40
N LEU A 315 -28.69 -6.49 -7.61
CA LEU A 315 -29.69 -6.04 -8.59
C LEU A 315 -30.54 -7.19 -9.17
N PHE A 316 -30.39 -8.44 -8.70
CA PHE A 316 -31.07 -9.62 -9.25
C PHE A 316 -32.13 -10.30 -8.38
N PHE A 317 -32.49 -9.79 -7.19
CA PHE A 317 -33.50 -10.46 -6.34
C PHE A 317 -34.88 -9.79 -6.28
N PHE A 318 -35.19 -8.85 -7.16
CA PHE A 318 -36.55 -8.33 -7.33
C PHE A 318 -36.95 -8.33 -8.81
N THR A 319 -37.16 -9.53 -9.37
CA THR A 319 -38.05 -9.76 -10.52
C THR A 319 -39.04 -10.84 -10.16
#